data_AF-R9RDD2-F1
#
_entry.id   AF-R9RDD2-F1
#
_cell.length_a   1.000
_cell.length_b   1.000
_cell.length_c   1.000
_cell.angle_alpha   90.00
_cell.angle_beta   90.00
_cell.angle_gamma   90.00
#
_symmetry.space_group_name_H-M   'P 1'
#
loop_
_entity.id
_entity.type
_entity.pdbx_description
1 polymer ?
#
loop_
_entity_poly.entity_id
_entity_poly.type
_entity_poly.pdbx_seq_one_letter_code
_entity_poly.pdbx_strand_id
1 'polypeptide(L)'
;MIKLKNIGDFEAIPEILNDIINENIPMLDEHLLKGWDIEKNITIDEYTDLSPLDCALIEGCFKSIKWLVEHGVNLNTKDNPSFLTAVRYCDETIIQYIVSHGAKVNATNNVKSEALYCFSWCKSKCN
;
A
#
# COMPACT_ATOMS: atom_id res chain seq x y z
N MET A 1 -10.00 -17.80 -11.30
CA MET A 1 -9.85 -16.36 -11.53
C MET A 1 -9.80 -15.68 -10.18
N ILE A 2 -8.68 -15.05 -9.89
CA ILE A 2 -8.44 -14.28 -8.66
C ILE A 2 -8.76 -12.83 -8.99
N LYS A 3 -9.73 -12.26 -8.27
CA LYS A 3 -10.17 -10.89 -8.49
C LYS A 3 -9.43 -9.97 -7.54
N LEU A 4 -8.57 -9.10 -8.09
CA LEU A 4 -7.95 -8.01 -7.37
C LEU A 4 -8.84 -6.77 -7.54
N LYS A 5 -9.41 -6.27 -6.44
CA LYS A 5 -10.58 -5.38 -6.40
C LYS A 5 -10.64 -4.37 -7.54
N ASN A 6 -9.60 -3.55 -7.64
CA ASN A 6 -9.51 -2.40 -8.55
C ASN A 6 -8.40 -2.54 -9.60
N ILE A 7 -7.80 -3.73 -9.72
CA ILE A 7 -6.68 -3.99 -10.64
C ILE A 7 -7.18 -4.83 -11.82
N GLY A 8 -7.93 -5.91 -11.54
CA GLY A 8 -8.42 -6.79 -12.59
C GLY A 8 -8.69 -8.22 -12.12
N ASP A 9 -9.10 -9.05 -13.07
CA ASP A 9 -9.25 -10.49 -12.87
C ASP A 9 -8.04 -11.21 -13.47
N PHE A 10 -7.35 -12.00 -12.64
CA PHE A 10 -6.13 -12.70 -13.03
C PHE A 10 -6.33 -14.21 -12.98
N GLU A 11 -5.66 -14.95 -13.85
CA GLU A 11 -5.68 -16.42 -13.81
C GLU A 11 -4.90 -16.95 -12.62
N ALA A 12 -3.73 -16.37 -12.35
CA ALA A 12 -2.87 -16.67 -11.21
C ALA A 12 -2.22 -15.38 -10.69
N ILE A 13 -1.94 -15.34 -9.39
CA ILE A 13 -1.12 -14.30 -8.78
C ILE A 13 0.10 -14.96 -8.12
N PRO A 14 1.26 -14.28 -8.07
CA PRO A 14 2.41 -14.71 -7.28
C PRO A 14 2.05 -15.03 -5.83
N GLU A 15 2.70 -16.07 -5.27
CA GLU A 15 2.46 -16.54 -3.90
C GLU A 15 2.59 -15.42 -2.86
N ILE A 16 3.62 -14.57 -3.02
CA ILE A 16 3.86 -13.41 -2.15
C ILE A 16 2.65 -12.45 -2.14
N LEU A 17 2.04 -12.19 -3.30
CA LEU A 17 0.84 -11.34 -3.35
C LEU A 17 -0.34 -12.02 -2.67
N ASN A 18 -0.51 -13.34 -2.87
CA ASN A 18 -1.56 -14.08 -2.18
C ASN A 18 -1.40 -14.01 -0.65
N ASP A 19 -0.17 -14.09 -0.14
CA ASP A 19 0.10 -13.96 1.29
C ASP A 19 -0.16 -12.54 1.81
N ILE A 20 0.17 -11.50 1.03
CA ILE A 20 -0.16 -10.10 1.37
C ILE A 20 -1.67 -9.90 1.47
N ILE A 21 -2.43 -10.40 0.48
CA ILE A 21 -3.88 -10.23 0.38
C ILE A 21 -4.59 -10.98 1.52
N ASN A 22 -4.11 -12.18 1.86
CA ASN A 22 -4.66 -12.98 2.96
C ASN A 22 -4.13 -12.57 4.34
N GLU A 23 -3.32 -11.52 4.44
CA GLU A 23 -2.69 -11.06 5.68
C GLU A 23 -1.88 -12.16 6.41
N ASN A 24 -1.20 -13.02 5.65
CA ASN A 24 -0.46 -14.16 6.16
C ASN A 24 0.95 -13.75 6.62
N ILE A 25 1.01 -13.03 7.74
CA ILE A 25 2.26 -12.50 8.30
C ILE A 25 3.37 -13.55 8.47
N PRO A 26 3.10 -14.78 8.97
CA PRO A 26 4.15 -15.80 9.08
C PRO A 26 4.80 -16.17 7.74
N MET A 27 4.03 -16.17 6.65
CA MET A 27 4.59 -16.41 5.32
C MET A 27 5.38 -15.21 4.82
N LEU A 28 4.96 -13.98 5.12
CA LEU A 28 5.75 -12.78 4.79
C LEU A 28 7.11 -12.80 5.48
N ASP A 29 7.15 -13.21 6.75
CA ASP A 29 8.41 -13.42 7.48
C ASP A 29 9.27 -14.49 6.80
N GLU A 30 8.68 -15.60 6.36
CA GLU A 30 9.40 -16.66 5.63
C GLU A 30 9.97 -16.17 4.29
N HIS A 31 9.19 -15.41 3.51
CA HIS A 31 9.64 -14.81 2.26
C HIS A 31 10.79 -13.83 2.50
N LEU A 32 10.70 -13.00 3.54
CA LEU A 32 11.76 -12.08 3.93
C LEU A 32 13.04 -12.82 4.32
N LEU A 33 12.94 -13.91 5.08
CA LEU A 33 14.06 -14.78 5.43
C LEU A 33 14.71 -15.45 4.20
N LYS A 34 13.92 -15.75 3.17
CA LYS A 34 14.41 -16.25 1.87
C LYS A 34 15.09 -15.18 1.02
N GLY A 35 15.15 -13.93 1.48
CA GLY A 35 15.79 -12.82 0.79
C GLY A 35 14.87 -12.07 -0.17
N TRP A 36 13.55 -12.12 0.07
CA TRP A 36 12.60 -11.26 -0.66
C TRP A 36 12.88 -9.78 -0.36
N ASP A 37 12.91 -8.97 -1.42
CA ASP A 37 13.03 -7.51 -1.34
C ASP A 37 11.63 -6.88 -1.32
N ILE A 38 11.30 -6.23 -0.20
CA ILE A 38 10.00 -5.57 0.04
C ILE A 38 9.76 -4.35 -0.87
N GLU A 39 10.82 -3.77 -1.45
CA GLU A 39 10.72 -2.65 -2.40
C GLU A 39 10.55 -3.13 -3.83
N LYS A 40 10.84 -4.40 -4.10
CA LYS A 40 10.81 -4.93 -5.46
C LYS A 40 9.37 -5.12 -5.91
N ASN A 41 9.04 -4.50 -7.04
CA ASN A 41 7.77 -4.71 -7.71
C ASN A 41 7.57 -6.19 -8.04
N ILE A 42 6.35 -6.65 -7.82
CA ILE A 42 5.90 -7.99 -8.13
C ILE A 42 5.13 -7.93 -9.45
N THR A 43 5.66 -8.61 -10.46
CA THR A 43 5.04 -8.78 -11.77
C THR A 43 3.92 -9.81 -11.68
N ILE A 44 2.70 -9.40 -12.05
CA ILE A 44 1.53 -10.28 -12.12
C ILE A 44 1.41 -10.84 -13.54
N ASP A 45 1.53 -9.96 -14.54
CA ASP A 45 1.50 -10.28 -15.96
C ASP A 45 2.46 -9.38 -16.75
N GLU A 46 2.45 -9.47 -18.07
CA GLU A 46 3.34 -8.69 -18.95
C GLU A 46 3.11 -7.16 -18.92
N TYR A 47 2.00 -6.68 -18.36
CA TYR A 47 1.62 -5.26 -18.31
C TYR A 47 1.47 -4.71 -16.89
N THR A 48 1.49 -5.57 -15.87
CA THR A 48 1.11 -5.24 -14.50
C THR A 48 2.22 -5.59 -13.52
N ASP A 49 2.91 -4.54 -13.08
CA ASP A 49 3.85 -4.57 -11.96
C ASP A 49 3.25 -3.79 -10.78
N LEU A 50 3.24 -4.40 -9.59
CA LEU A 50 2.76 -3.74 -8.39
C LEU A 50 3.78 -3.84 -7.26
N SER A 51 3.96 -2.75 -6.52
CA SER A 51 4.72 -2.83 -5.27
C SER A 51 3.93 -3.63 -4.23
N PRO A 52 4.62 -4.34 -3.31
CA PRO A 52 3.96 -5.04 -2.21
C PRO A 52 3.03 -4.14 -1.38
N LEU A 53 3.46 -2.89 -1.15
CA LEU A 53 2.70 -1.89 -0.43
C LEU A 53 1.45 -1.45 -1.21
N ASP A 54 1.56 -1.19 -2.51
CA ASP A 54 0.40 -0.80 -3.33
C ASP A 54 -0.67 -1.88 -3.33
N CYS A 55 -0.28 -3.15 -3.45
CA CYS A 55 -1.23 -4.26 -3.35
C CYS A 55 -1.95 -4.24 -2.00
N ALA A 56 -1.21 -4.13 -0.89
CA ALA A 56 -1.77 -4.10 0.45
C ALA A 56 -2.72 -2.89 0.66
N LEU A 57 -2.38 -1.72 0.11
CA LEU A 57 -3.22 -0.51 0.17
C LEU A 57 -4.49 -0.63 -0.69
N ILE A 58 -4.37 -1.12 -1.92
CA ILE A 58 -5.50 -1.30 -2.84
C ILE A 58 -6.53 -2.29 -2.25
N GLU A 59 -6.03 -3.35 -1.61
CA GLU A 59 -6.88 -4.35 -0.97
C GLU A 59 -7.33 -3.95 0.43
N GLY A 60 -6.67 -2.97 1.07
CA GLY A 60 -6.97 -2.51 2.42
C GLY A 60 -6.54 -3.50 3.50
N CYS A 61 -5.50 -4.31 3.23
CA CYS A 61 -4.96 -5.33 4.12
C CYS A 61 -4.12 -4.69 5.23
N PHE A 62 -4.79 -4.17 6.26
CA PHE A 62 -4.16 -3.37 7.30
C PHE A 62 -3.02 -4.09 8.03
N LYS A 63 -3.11 -5.40 8.29
CA LYS A 63 -2.01 -6.13 8.95
C LYS A 63 -0.78 -6.21 8.06
N SER A 64 -0.97 -6.46 6.77
CA SER A 64 0.12 -6.49 5.79
C SER A 64 0.75 -5.11 5.61
N ILE A 65 -0.06 -4.04 5.58
CA ILE A 65 0.42 -2.65 5.56
C ILE A 65 1.28 -2.38 6.79
N LYS A 66 0.78 -2.73 7.98
CA LYS A 66 1.49 -2.54 9.24
C LYS A 66 2.84 -3.28 9.23
N TRP A 67 2.82 -4.55 8.84
CA TRP A 67 4.04 -5.36 8.75
C TRP A 67 5.06 -4.77 7.77
N LEU A 68 4.64 -4.36 6.57
CA LEU A 68 5.54 -3.75 5.58
C LEU A 68 6.16 -2.44 6.09
N VAL A 69 5.37 -1.61 6.77
CA VAL A 69 5.84 -0.36 7.39
C VAL A 69 6.83 -0.62 8.52
N GLU A 70 6.56 -1.62 9.38
CA GLU A 70 7.46 -2.02 10.46
C GLU A 70 8.80 -2.59 9.94
N HIS A 71 8.79 -3.16 8.73
CA HIS A 71 9.98 -3.65 8.03
C HIS A 71 10.69 -2.58 7.17
N GLY A 72 10.25 -1.33 7.23
CA GLY A 72 10.96 -0.19 6.65
C GLY A 72 10.67 0.08 5.18
N VAL A 73 9.51 -0.35 4.66
CA VAL A 73 9.11 -0.06 3.28
C VAL A 73 9.07 1.46 3.00
N ASN A 74 9.47 1.87 1.80
CA ASN A 74 9.52 3.26 1.38
C ASN A 74 8.12 3.80 1.09
N LEU A 75 7.62 4.64 1.98
CA LEU A 75 6.32 5.31 1.83
C LEU A 75 6.31 6.46 0.81
N ASN A 76 7.49 6.89 0.37
CA ASN A 76 7.68 8.17 -0.32
C ASN A 76 8.30 8.00 -1.72
N THR A 77 7.96 6.91 -2.41
CA THR A 77 8.36 6.67 -3.80
C THR A 77 7.93 7.84 -4.68
N LYS A 78 8.89 8.40 -5.43
CA LYS A 78 8.75 9.68 -6.14
C LYS A 78 7.55 9.72 -7.08
N ASP A 79 7.37 8.65 -7.85
CA ASP A 79 6.33 8.58 -8.89
C ASP A 79 5.02 7.96 -8.38
N ASN A 80 5.06 7.26 -7.24
CA ASN A 80 3.90 6.63 -6.63
C ASN A 80 3.93 6.72 -5.09
N PRO A 81 3.61 7.89 -4.51
CA PRO A 81 3.63 8.08 -3.06
C PRO A 81 2.47 7.33 -2.40
N SER A 82 2.78 6.53 -1.38
CA SER A 82 1.81 5.68 -0.67
C SER A 82 0.58 6.43 -0.14
N PHE A 83 0.76 7.71 0.24
CA PHE A 83 -0.32 8.57 0.70
C PHE A 83 -1.44 8.74 -0.34
N LEU A 84 -1.10 8.94 -1.62
CA LEU A 84 -2.11 9.11 -2.66
C LEU A 84 -2.87 7.80 -2.92
N THR A 85 -2.18 6.66 -2.89
CA THR A 85 -2.79 5.33 -2.99
C THR A 85 -3.74 5.09 -1.81
N ALA A 86 -3.29 5.38 -0.59
CA ALA A 86 -4.11 5.20 0.61
C ALA A 86 -5.35 6.09 0.62
N VAL A 87 -5.23 7.37 0.21
CA VAL A 87 -6.39 8.28 0.09
C VAL A 87 -7.42 7.77 -0.92
N ARG A 88 -6.98 7.06 -1.97
CA ARG A 88 -7.86 6.54 -3.01
C ARG A 88 -8.59 5.26 -2.58
N TYR A 89 -7.91 4.36 -1.88
CA TYR A 89 -8.39 2.99 -1.68
C TYR A 89 -8.64 2.60 -0.22
N CYS A 90 -8.06 3.33 0.73
CA CYS A 90 -8.10 2.99 2.14
C CYS A 90 -9.01 3.90 2.95
N ASP A 91 -9.27 3.48 4.18
CA ASP A 91 -9.98 4.28 5.17
C ASP A 91 -9.04 5.28 5.89
N GLU A 92 -9.63 6.14 6.71
CA GLU A 92 -8.88 7.10 7.50
C GLU A 92 -7.86 6.44 8.43
N THR A 93 -8.18 5.26 8.98
CA THR A 93 -7.31 4.50 9.89
C THR A 93 -5.96 4.19 9.24
N ILE A 94 -5.99 3.62 8.04
CA ILE A 94 -4.77 3.28 7.28
C ILE A 94 -4.01 4.54 6.92
N ILE A 95 -4.71 5.61 6.49
CA ILE A 95 -4.03 6.83 6.06
C ILE A 95 -3.33 7.50 7.27
N GLN A 96 -4.01 7.60 8.41
CA GLN A 96 -3.39 8.11 9.64
C GLN A 96 -2.18 7.25 10.06
N TYR A 97 -2.28 5.93 9.92
CA TYR A 97 -1.19 5.02 10.22
C TYR A 97 0.05 5.32 9.35
N ILE A 98 -0.06 5.31 8.02
CA ILE A 98 1.11 5.56 7.17
C ILE A 98 1.68 6.98 7.33
N VAL A 99 0.83 7.98 7.59
CA VAL A 99 1.26 9.37 7.83
C VAL A 99 2.05 9.46 9.14
N SER A 100 1.61 8.78 10.21
CA SER A 100 2.36 8.73 11.47
C SER A 100 3.72 8.03 11.33
N HIS A 101 3.89 7.20 10.29
CA HIS A 101 5.14 6.50 9.96
C HIS A 101 5.96 7.21 8.86
N GLY A 102 5.64 8.47 8.55
CA GLY A 102 6.47 9.31 7.69
C GLY A 102 6.07 9.35 6.22
N ALA A 103 4.86 8.87 5.86
CA ALA A 103 4.29 9.14 4.53
C ALA A 103 4.09 10.66 4.33
N LYS A 104 4.67 11.19 3.26
CA LYS A 104 4.60 12.61 2.91
C LYS A 104 3.24 12.95 2.33
N VAL A 105 2.45 13.68 3.12
CA VAL A 105 1.14 14.23 2.73
C VAL A 105 1.21 15.32 1.67
N ASN A 106 2.40 15.91 1.47
CA ASN A 106 2.63 17.02 0.55
C ASN A 106 3.03 16.58 -0.86
N ALA A 107 2.83 15.30 -1.20
CA ALA A 107 3.06 14.83 -2.56
C ALA A 107 2.01 15.46 -3.49
N THR A 108 2.32 16.65 -4.00
CA THR A 108 1.56 17.29 -5.07
C THR A 108 1.63 16.39 -6.28
N ASN A 109 0.53 15.72 -6.61
CA ASN A 109 0.39 15.10 -7.92
C ASN A 109 0.38 16.24 -8.99
N ASN A 110 0.80 15.97 -10.23
CA ASN A 110 0.89 16.97 -11.31
C ASN A 110 -0.45 17.66 -11.62
N VAL A 111 -1.55 17.07 -11.20
CA VAL A 111 -2.87 17.66 -11.05
C VAL A 111 -2.93 18.18 -9.62
N LYS A 112 -2.96 19.51 -9.43
CA LYS A 112 -3.10 20.19 -8.12
C LYS A 112 -4.46 19.90 -7.45
N SER A 113 -4.87 18.64 -7.33
CA SER A 113 -6.04 18.22 -6.57
C SER A 113 -5.60 17.96 -5.14
N GLU A 114 -6.08 18.82 -4.26
CA GLU A 114 -5.80 18.88 -2.84
C GLU A 114 -6.33 17.64 -2.12
N ALA A 115 -5.56 16.55 -2.09
CA ALA A 115 -5.75 15.46 -1.12
C ALA A 115 -5.75 15.97 0.35
N LEU A 116 -5.20 17.18 0.57
CA LEU A 116 -5.16 17.89 1.84
C LEU A 116 -6.53 18.38 2.35
N TYR A 117 -7.53 18.63 1.49
CA TYR A 117 -8.79 19.22 1.96
C TYR A 117 -9.58 18.26 2.86
N CYS A 118 -9.50 16.95 2.60
CA CYS A 118 -10.11 15.93 3.46
C CYS A 118 -9.41 15.80 4.83
N PHE A 119 -8.08 15.99 4.90
CA PHE A 119 -7.33 15.84 6.16
C PHE A 119 -7.49 17.01 7.13
N SER A 120 -7.60 18.25 6.62
CA SER A 120 -7.75 19.42 7.50
C SER A 120 -9.05 19.40 8.30
N TRP A 121 -10.08 18.72 7.79
CA TRP A 121 -11.37 18.57 8.45
C TRP A 121 -11.29 17.70 9.71
N CYS A 122 -10.48 16.63 9.70
CA CYS A 122 -10.39 15.73 10.85
C CYS A 122 -9.53 16.29 11.99
N LYS A 123 -8.48 17.06 11.66
CA LYS A 123 -7.63 17.69 12.68
C LYS A 123 -8.39 18.69 13.58
N SER A 124 -9.50 19.25 13.12
CA SER A 124 -10.32 20.20 13.91
C SER A 124 -11.23 19.55 14.95
N LYS A 125 -11.44 18.21 14.92
CA LYS A 125 -12.30 17.49 15.88
C LYS A 125 -11.55 16.73 16.98
N CYS A 126 -10.23 16.77 17.00
CA CYS A 126 -9.40 16.12 18.02
C CYS A 126 -8.76 17.09 19.02
N ASN A 127 -9.34 18.28 19.23
CA ASN A 127 -8.95 19.22 20.29
C ASN A 127 -10.06 19.37 21.33
#